data_AF-A0A131YXT9-F1
#
_entry.id   AF-A0A131YXT9-F1
#
_cell.length_a   1.000
_cell.length_b   1.000
_cell.length_c   1.000
_cell.angle_alpha   90.00
_cell.angle_beta   90.00
_cell.angle_gamma   90.00
#
_symmetry.space_group_name_H-M   'P 1'
#
loop_
_entity.id
_entity.type
_entity.pdbx_description
1 polymer ?
#
loop_
_entity_poly.entity_id
_entity_poly.type
_entity_poly.pdbx_seq_one_letter_code
_entity_poly.pdbx_strand_id
1 'polypeptide(L)'
;MLRSSLCLLKALHRNELALVRFSSSVKASSGSGWDLVGAVALERKPVIVPELNALEKKYLEILRAIEVEGSLLSDHELQLLEDKKRRVDPDEGVAITVQTAQDIEDEWTKKAKEFKPAPRLTEADSKGDLRTTQRCLDQPLLLVVNQQLGKGHRWILPQAVRARGETMRQTAERALTEVCGPTLEGFFLGNAPSGCYSYNYPPEYQKNGVQGAKVFFFKAQLRNGALSVGDLKKLTKADDFAWLTYKELSSKMLPRYCKAVQSFLMVPNETPYQQLLDRALSSITWRKSGITPEIPRENKAAVEVGKS
;
A
#
# COMPACT_ATOMS: atom_id res chain seq x y z
N MET A 1 13.53 51.52 0.88
CA MET A 1 13.17 50.12 0.59
C MET A 1 13.86 49.63 -0.68
N LEU A 2 15.17 49.31 -0.65
CA LEU A 2 15.88 48.72 -1.81
C LEU A 2 17.23 48.06 -1.43
N ARG A 3 17.48 47.81 -0.14
CA ARG A 3 18.71 47.15 0.35
C ARG A 3 18.48 45.75 0.94
N SER A 4 17.24 45.31 1.09
CA SER A 4 16.90 43.98 1.63
C SER A 4 16.69 42.91 0.54
N SER A 5 16.39 43.32 -0.70
CA SER A 5 16.13 42.42 -1.83
C SER A 5 17.39 41.87 -2.53
N LEU A 6 18.57 42.43 -2.25
CA LEU A 6 19.85 42.00 -2.85
C LEU A 6 20.59 40.91 -2.05
N CYS A 7 20.18 40.64 -0.81
CA CYS A 7 20.78 39.58 0.01
C CYS A 7 20.17 38.19 -0.26
N LEU A 8 18.90 38.13 -0.68
CA LEU A 8 18.22 36.86 -1.01
C LEU A 8 18.65 36.28 -2.37
N LEU A 9 18.98 37.14 -3.35
CA LEU A 9 19.45 36.69 -4.68
C LEU A 9 20.90 36.18 -4.69
N LYS A 10 21.75 36.59 -3.73
CA LYS A 10 23.13 36.07 -3.59
C LYS A 10 23.21 34.75 -2.84
N ALA A 11 22.18 34.39 -2.07
CA ALA A 11 22.08 33.10 -1.37
C ALA A 11 21.61 31.96 -2.29
N LEU A 12 20.82 32.26 -3.33
CA LEU A 12 20.30 31.26 -4.26
C LEU A 12 21.27 30.86 -5.38
N HIS A 13 22.30 31.68 -5.68
CA HIS A 13 23.25 31.38 -6.76
C HIS A 13 24.55 30.68 -6.31
N ARG A 14 24.69 30.39 -5.01
CA ARG A 14 25.87 29.68 -4.46
C ARG A 14 25.71 28.18 -4.28
N ASN A 15 24.52 27.62 -4.55
CA ASN A 15 24.23 26.20 -4.32
C ASN A 15 24.08 25.33 -5.58
N GLU A 16 24.30 25.84 -6.79
CA GLU A 16 24.20 25.05 -8.02
C GLU A 16 25.53 24.50 -8.57
N LEU A 17 26.67 24.74 -7.89
CA LEU A 17 27.99 24.26 -8.34
C LEU A 17 28.63 23.20 -7.43
N ALA A 18 27.90 22.66 -6.45
CA ALA A 18 28.41 21.65 -5.51
C ALA A 18 28.00 20.20 -5.85
N LEU A 19 27.48 19.94 -7.06
CA LEU A 19 27.01 18.61 -7.48
C LEU A 19 27.83 17.96 -8.62
N VAL A 20 29.07 18.40 -8.81
CA VAL A 20 29.96 17.81 -9.83
C VAL A 20 31.27 17.34 -9.20
N ARG A 21 31.52 16.03 -9.36
CA ARG A 21 32.75 15.28 -9.10
C ARG A 21 33.07 14.94 -7.64
N PHE A 22 32.47 13.83 -7.19
CA PHE A 22 33.24 12.78 -6.53
C PHE A 22 33.29 11.55 -7.44
N SER A 23 34.11 11.63 -8.49
CA SER A 23 34.72 10.44 -9.07
C SER A 23 35.96 10.14 -8.24
N SER A 24 35.77 9.48 -7.11
CA SER A 24 36.89 8.74 -6.52
C SER A 24 37.05 7.49 -7.37
N SER A 25 38.10 7.48 -8.19
CA SER A 25 38.68 6.24 -8.70
C SER A 25 39.16 5.42 -7.51
N VAL A 26 38.25 4.68 -6.89
CA VAL A 26 38.58 3.67 -5.90
C VAL A 26 39.33 2.58 -6.65
N LYS A 27 40.66 2.58 -6.48
CA LYS A 27 41.48 1.40 -6.77
C LYS A 27 40.79 0.21 -6.10
N ALA A 28 40.46 -0.82 -6.89
CA ALA A 28 39.88 -2.06 -6.40
C ALA A 28 40.85 -2.71 -5.40
N SER A 29 40.71 -2.35 -4.13
CA SER A 29 41.42 -2.98 -3.03
C SER A 29 40.91 -4.41 -2.91
N SER A 30 41.86 -5.35 -2.80
CA SER A 30 41.73 -6.73 -2.34
C SER A 30 40.40 -7.04 -1.64
N GLY A 31 39.68 -8.02 -2.19
CA GLY A 31 38.28 -8.34 -1.91
C GLY A 31 37.86 -8.14 -0.46
N SER A 32 36.84 -7.29 -0.26
CA SER A 32 36.13 -7.24 1.00
C SER A 32 35.72 -8.67 1.39
N GLY A 33 35.94 -9.07 2.64
CA GLY A 33 35.49 -10.38 3.16
C GLY A 33 33.97 -10.53 3.24
N TRP A 34 33.22 -9.87 2.36
CA TRP A 34 31.78 -9.88 2.28
C TRP A 34 31.34 -10.11 0.84
N ASP A 35 30.50 -11.11 0.63
CA ASP A 35 29.82 -11.31 -0.65
C ASP A 35 28.70 -10.28 -0.80
N LEU A 36 28.68 -9.60 -1.94
CA LEU A 36 27.61 -8.70 -2.31
C LEU A 36 26.51 -9.50 -2.98
N VAL A 37 25.29 -9.43 -2.44
CA VAL A 37 24.14 -10.18 -2.93
C VAL A 37 23.04 -9.19 -3.31
N GLY A 38 22.50 -9.33 -4.52
CA GLY A 38 21.33 -8.59 -4.97
C GLY A 38 20.07 -9.44 -4.77
N ALA A 39 19.08 -8.90 -4.06
CA ALA A 39 17.80 -9.54 -3.81
C ALA A 39 16.63 -8.70 -4.34
N VAL A 40 15.56 -9.37 -4.76
CA VAL A 40 14.38 -8.73 -5.35
C VAL A 40 13.18 -8.88 -4.43
N ALA A 41 12.62 -7.75 -3.99
CA ALA A 41 11.31 -7.69 -3.37
C ALA A 41 10.26 -7.45 -4.46
N LEU A 42 9.76 -8.54 -5.07
CA LEU A 42 8.74 -8.47 -6.11
C LEU A 42 7.35 -8.38 -5.48
N GLU A 43 6.71 -7.23 -5.62
CA GLU A 43 5.39 -6.93 -5.08
C GLU A 43 4.32 -7.01 -6.19
N ARG A 44 3.23 -7.75 -5.94
CA ARG A 44 1.97 -7.64 -6.69
C ARG A 44 1.13 -6.54 -6.02
N LYS A 45 0.76 -5.49 -6.76
CA LYS A 45 -0.05 -4.38 -6.22
C LYS A 45 -1.51 -4.78 -5.97
N PRO A 46 -2.22 -4.11 -5.03
CA PRO A 46 -3.66 -4.29 -4.88
C PRO A 46 -4.38 -4.08 -6.22
N VAL A 47 -5.28 -5.00 -6.55
CA VAL A 47 -6.14 -4.94 -7.75
C VAL A 47 -7.45 -4.26 -7.41
N ILE A 48 -7.95 -4.45 -6.20
CA ILE A 48 -9.17 -3.82 -5.70
C ILE A 48 -8.84 -2.86 -4.55
N VAL A 49 -9.71 -1.87 -4.35
CA VAL A 49 -9.64 -0.96 -3.20
C VAL A 49 -9.98 -1.73 -1.92
N PRO A 50 -9.28 -1.50 -0.79
CA PRO A 50 -9.64 -2.09 0.50
C PRO A 50 -11.05 -1.69 0.93
N GLU A 51 -11.66 -2.50 1.79
CA GLU A 51 -12.99 -2.19 2.31
C GLU A 51 -12.93 -1.08 3.35
N LEU A 52 -13.91 -0.17 3.26
CA LEU A 52 -14.01 0.94 4.20
C LEU A 52 -14.34 0.43 5.60
N ASN A 53 -13.67 1.01 6.59
CA ASN A 53 -13.93 0.78 8.00
C ASN A 53 -15.33 1.32 8.39
N ALA A 54 -15.88 0.86 9.52
CA ALA A 54 -17.19 1.30 10.00
C ALA A 54 -17.27 2.83 10.23
N LEU A 55 -16.18 3.43 10.71
CA LEU A 55 -16.09 4.88 10.87
C LEU A 55 -16.04 5.60 9.53
N GLU A 56 -15.24 5.10 8.59
CA GLU A 56 -15.12 5.67 7.25
C GLU A 56 -16.45 5.64 6.51
N LYS A 57 -17.24 4.56 6.68
CA LYS A 57 -18.61 4.47 6.15
C LYS A 57 -19.51 5.58 6.69
N LYS A 58 -19.54 5.75 8.02
CA LYS A 58 -20.34 6.82 8.66
C LYS A 58 -19.87 8.22 8.25
N TYR A 59 -18.56 8.43 8.18
CA TYR A 59 -18.01 9.71 7.75
C TYR A 59 -18.34 10.00 6.29
N LEU A 60 -18.28 9.00 5.43
CA LEU A 60 -18.64 9.11 4.03
C LEU A 60 -20.14 9.40 3.85
N GLU A 61 -21.02 8.84 4.68
CA GLU A 61 -22.45 9.22 4.72
C GLU A 61 -22.65 10.69 5.09
N ILE A 62 -21.92 11.18 6.09
CA ILE A 62 -21.95 12.61 6.48
C ILE A 62 -21.46 13.49 5.32
N LEU A 63 -20.36 13.13 4.67
CA LEU A 63 -19.83 13.88 3.53
C LEU A 63 -20.83 13.94 2.38
N ARG A 64 -21.52 12.83 2.09
CA ARG A 64 -22.58 12.79 1.07
C ARG A 64 -23.76 13.67 1.43
N ALA A 65 -24.18 13.69 2.70
CA ALA A 65 -25.27 14.56 3.14
C ALA A 65 -24.90 16.04 2.97
N ILE A 66 -23.69 16.42 3.38
CA ILE A 66 -23.17 17.79 3.21
C ILE A 66 -23.09 18.17 1.73
N GLU A 67 -22.62 17.24 0.87
CA GLU A 67 -22.53 17.46 -0.57
C GLU A 67 -23.91 17.72 -1.18
N VAL A 68 -24.92 16.93 -0.81
CA VAL A 68 -26.29 17.09 -1.31
C VAL A 68 -26.91 18.39 -0.78
N GLU A 69 -26.81 18.68 0.52
CA GLU A 69 -27.33 19.91 1.13
C GLU A 69 -26.66 21.19 0.59
N GLY A 70 -25.38 21.10 0.22
CA GLY A 70 -24.61 22.19 -0.36
C GLY A 70 -24.73 22.30 -1.89
N SER A 71 -25.34 21.32 -2.56
CA SER A 71 -25.48 21.28 -4.01
C SER A 71 -26.69 22.06 -4.51
N LEU A 72 -26.57 22.58 -5.73
CA LEU A 72 -27.72 23.07 -6.51
C LEU A 72 -28.40 21.89 -7.20
N LEU A 73 -29.65 22.10 -7.63
CA LEU A 73 -30.39 21.13 -8.43
C LEU A 73 -29.63 20.80 -9.72
N SER A 74 -29.43 19.51 -9.95
CA SER A 74 -28.88 18.97 -11.19
C SER A 74 -29.89 19.06 -12.34
N ASP A 75 -29.41 18.99 -13.58
CA ASP A 75 -30.27 18.99 -14.77
C ASP A 75 -31.32 17.88 -14.74
N HIS A 76 -30.95 16.71 -14.18
CA HIS A 76 -31.87 15.57 -14.02
C HIS A 76 -32.98 15.85 -12.99
N GLU A 77 -32.65 16.51 -11.88
CA GLU A 77 -33.65 16.92 -10.88
C GLU A 77 -34.57 18.01 -11.40
N LEU A 78 -34.05 18.96 -12.18
CA LEU A 78 -34.85 19.98 -12.86
C LEU A 78 -35.83 19.34 -13.86
N GLN A 79 -35.37 18.38 -14.65
CA GLN A 79 -36.22 17.64 -15.58
C GLN A 79 -37.33 16.86 -14.85
N LEU A 80 -37.02 16.19 -13.73
CA LEU A 80 -38.03 15.52 -12.91
C LEU A 80 -39.10 16.50 -12.38
N LEU A 81 -38.71 17.71 -11.99
CA LEU A 81 -39.63 18.75 -11.55
C LEU A 81 -40.51 19.26 -12.70
N GLU A 82 -39.96 19.45 -13.89
CA GLU A 82 -40.70 19.85 -15.08
C GLU A 82 -41.70 18.78 -15.53
N ASP A 83 -41.26 17.53 -15.61
CA ASP A 83 -42.11 16.38 -15.96
C ASP A 83 -43.27 16.24 -14.96
N LYS A 84 -42.99 16.43 -13.66
CA LYS A 84 -44.03 16.41 -12.62
C LYS A 84 -45.03 17.56 -12.79
N LYS A 85 -44.58 18.77 -13.15
CA LYS A 85 -45.48 19.91 -13.41
C LYS A 85 -46.36 19.67 -14.64
N ARG A 86 -45.78 19.19 -15.75
CA ARG A 86 -46.52 18.84 -16.98
C ARG A 86 -47.58 17.76 -16.74
N ARG A 87 -47.35 16.84 -15.79
CA ARG A 87 -48.35 15.82 -15.40
C ARG A 87 -49.53 16.39 -14.61
N VAL A 88 -49.36 17.51 -13.90
CA VAL A 88 -50.41 18.12 -13.07
C VAL A 88 -51.27 19.09 -13.88
N ASP A 89 -50.66 19.85 -14.79
CA ASP A 89 -51.34 20.80 -15.67
C ASP A 89 -51.22 20.37 -17.14
N PRO A 90 -52.11 19.50 -17.64
CA PRO A 90 -52.09 19.04 -19.02
C PRO A 90 -52.71 20.11 -19.94
N ASP A 91 -51.95 21.12 -20.34
CA ASP A 91 -52.37 22.01 -21.43
C ASP A 91 -52.10 21.35 -22.80
N GLU A 92 -53.06 21.48 -23.74
CA GLU A 92 -53.07 20.77 -25.02
C GLU A 92 -51.94 21.24 -25.94
N GLY A 93 -50.87 20.43 -26.09
CA GLY A 93 -49.82 20.79 -27.04
C GLY A 93 -48.70 19.76 -27.24
N VAL A 94 -48.89 18.90 -28.25
CA VAL A 94 -47.90 18.06 -28.94
C VAL A 94 -47.32 16.89 -28.13
N ALA A 95 -47.83 15.70 -28.42
CA ALA A 95 -47.26 14.41 -28.07
C ALA A 95 -45.92 14.18 -28.77
N ILE A 96 -44.86 14.80 -28.26
CA ILE A 96 -43.49 14.36 -28.55
C ILE A 96 -43.22 13.19 -27.61
N THR A 97 -42.87 12.04 -28.18
CA THR A 97 -42.39 10.83 -27.47
C THR A 97 -41.03 11.12 -26.81
N VAL A 98 -41.01 11.98 -25.80
CA VAL A 98 -39.83 12.28 -24.98
C VAL A 98 -39.80 11.24 -23.87
N GLN A 99 -38.68 10.52 -23.71
CA GLN A 99 -38.47 9.65 -22.56
C GLN A 99 -38.54 10.50 -21.29
N THR A 100 -39.45 10.17 -20.37
CA THR A 100 -39.55 10.87 -19.08
C THR A 100 -38.27 10.62 -18.30
N ALA A 101 -37.87 11.55 -17.43
CA ALA A 101 -36.74 11.31 -16.52
C ALA A 101 -36.90 10.02 -15.69
N GLN A 102 -38.14 9.65 -15.34
CA GLN A 102 -38.47 8.40 -14.65
C GLN A 102 -38.22 7.15 -15.52
N ASP A 103 -38.55 7.21 -16.81
CA ASP A 103 -38.33 6.10 -17.73
C ASP A 103 -36.82 5.81 -17.86
N ILE A 104 -36.02 6.88 -17.84
CA ILE A 104 -34.55 6.81 -17.87
C ILE A 104 -34.00 6.17 -16.58
N GLU A 105 -34.52 6.54 -15.40
CA GLU A 105 -34.15 5.92 -14.12
C GLU A 105 -34.49 4.42 -14.07
N ASP A 106 -35.64 4.04 -14.60
CA ASP A 106 -36.08 2.64 -14.70
C ASP A 106 -35.16 1.84 -15.64
N GLU A 107 -34.78 2.41 -16.78
CA GLU A 107 -33.80 1.80 -17.69
C GLU A 107 -32.43 1.62 -17.03
N TRP A 108 -31.92 2.63 -16.32
CA TRP A 108 -30.66 2.54 -15.59
C TRP A 108 -30.72 1.48 -14.49
N THR A 109 -31.83 1.44 -13.75
CA THR A 109 -32.07 0.45 -12.69
C THR A 109 -32.13 -0.96 -13.27
N LYS A 110 -32.76 -1.13 -14.44
CA LYS A 110 -32.80 -2.42 -15.15
C LYS A 110 -31.39 -2.86 -15.57
N LYS A 111 -30.62 -1.99 -16.22
CA LYS A 111 -29.23 -2.28 -16.62
C LYS A 111 -28.34 -2.61 -15.41
N ALA A 112 -28.51 -1.88 -14.31
CA ALA A 112 -27.77 -2.14 -13.07
C ALA A 112 -28.11 -3.50 -12.44
N LYS A 113 -29.37 -3.94 -12.50
CA LYS A 113 -29.81 -5.26 -12.01
C LYS A 113 -29.33 -6.41 -12.90
N GLU A 114 -29.23 -6.19 -14.21
CA GLU A 114 -28.72 -7.18 -15.16
C GLU A 114 -27.21 -7.43 -14.99
N PHE A 115 -26.46 -6.38 -14.62
CA PHE A 115 -25.01 -6.49 -14.41
C PHE A 115 -24.67 -7.15 -13.07
N LYS A 116 -24.00 -8.31 -13.13
CA LYS A 116 -23.46 -9.00 -11.94
C LYS A 116 -21.97 -8.66 -11.78
N PRO A 117 -21.57 -7.90 -10.75
CA PRO A 117 -20.17 -7.60 -10.52
C PRO A 117 -19.40 -8.87 -10.13
N ALA A 118 -18.12 -8.92 -10.51
CA ALA A 118 -17.23 -10.00 -10.09
C ALA A 118 -17.07 -10.01 -8.54
N PRO A 119 -17.00 -11.20 -7.92
CA PRO A 119 -16.82 -11.29 -6.48
C PRO A 119 -15.45 -10.73 -6.08
N ARG A 120 -15.42 -10.02 -4.95
CA ARG A 120 -14.18 -9.48 -4.36
C ARG A 120 -13.32 -10.58 -3.74
N LEU A 121 -13.96 -11.61 -3.18
CA LEU A 121 -13.33 -12.81 -2.64
C LEU A 121 -13.18 -13.84 -3.73
N THR A 122 -11.96 -14.35 -3.87
CA THR A 122 -11.63 -15.35 -4.89
C THR A 122 -11.72 -16.77 -4.34
N GLU A 123 -11.75 -17.78 -5.21
CA GLU A 123 -11.64 -19.18 -4.78
C GLU A 123 -10.33 -19.47 -4.04
N ALA A 124 -9.24 -18.79 -4.41
CA ALA A 124 -7.94 -18.93 -3.78
C ALA A 124 -7.96 -18.40 -2.34
N ASP A 125 -8.76 -17.37 -2.05
CA ASP A 125 -8.98 -16.89 -0.68
C ASP A 125 -9.73 -17.92 0.16
N SER A 126 -10.72 -18.60 -0.43
CA SER A 126 -11.49 -19.64 0.26
C SER A 126 -10.67 -20.91 0.52
N LYS A 127 -9.79 -21.28 -0.42
CA LYS A 127 -8.91 -22.45 -0.32
C LYS A 127 -7.63 -22.17 0.49
N GLY A 128 -7.25 -20.90 0.66
CA GLY A 128 -6.01 -20.51 1.31
C GLY A 128 -4.76 -20.78 0.46
N ASP A 129 -4.89 -20.74 -0.87
CA ASP A 129 -3.83 -21.11 -1.80
C ASP A 129 -2.76 -20.02 -1.90
N LEU A 130 -1.62 -20.20 -1.22
CA LEU A 130 -0.52 -19.22 -1.20
C LEU A 130 0.27 -19.12 -2.51
N ARG A 131 0.02 -20.00 -3.48
CA ARG A 131 0.80 -20.10 -4.73
C ARG A 131 0.24 -19.24 -5.87
N THR A 132 -0.92 -18.61 -5.68
CA THR A 132 -1.57 -17.79 -6.71
C THR A 132 -1.46 -16.30 -6.39
N THR A 133 -1.43 -15.49 -7.43
CA THR A 133 -1.51 -14.02 -7.32
C THR A 133 -2.94 -13.52 -7.18
N GLN A 134 -3.91 -14.34 -7.59
CA GLN A 134 -5.35 -14.10 -7.54
C GLN A 134 -5.95 -14.42 -6.15
N ARG A 135 -5.26 -14.05 -5.08
CA ARG A 135 -5.75 -14.09 -3.69
C ARG A 135 -5.52 -12.73 -3.05
N CYS A 136 -6.27 -12.34 -2.02
CA CYS A 136 -6.12 -11.09 -1.27
C CYS A 136 -5.96 -9.88 -2.21
N LEU A 137 -6.93 -9.69 -3.11
CA LEU A 137 -6.84 -8.68 -4.17
C LEU A 137 -6.73 -7.24 -3.65
N ASP A 138 -7.19 -7.01 -2.42
CA ASP A 138 -7.17 -5.74 -1.69
C ASP A 138 -5.81 -5.39 -1.10
N GLN A 139 -4.93 -6.39 -0.92
CA GLN A 139 -3.63 -6.23 -0.29
C GLN A 139 -2.47 -6.43 -1.27
N PRO A 140 -1.31 -5.80 -1.01
CA PRO A 140 -0.10 -6.13 -1.75
C PRO A 140 0.43 -7.51 -1.32
N LEU A 141 0.86 -8.31 -2.28
CA LEU A 141 1.51 -9.60 -2.03
C LEU A 141 2.99 -9.52 -2.39
N LEU A 142 3.83 -10.15 -1.58
CA LEU A 142 5.27 -10.25 -1.80
C LEU A 142 5.63 -11.68 -2.21
N LEU A 143 6.44 -11.80 -3.27
CA LEU A 143 6.98 -13.10 -3.66
C LEU A 143 8.08 -13.55 -2.70
N VAL A 144 7.93 -14.77 -2.18
CA VAL A 144 8.91 -15.44 -1.32
C VAL A 144 9.18 -16.81 -1.91
N VAL A 145 10.46 -17.18 -1.98
CA VAL A 145 10.90 -18.45 -2.57
C VAL A 145 11.65 -19.27 -1.53
N ASN A 146 11.50 -20.58 -1.60
CA ASN A 146 12.29 -21.51 -0.82
C ASN A 146 13.56 -21.84 -1.59
N GLN A 147 14.56 -20.97 -1.47
CA GLN A 147 15.80 -21.05 -2.23
C GLN A 147 16.81 -21.96 -1.52
N GLN A 148 17.58 -22.72 -2.29
CA GLN A 148 18.69 -23.52 -1.78
C GLN A 148 19.89 -22.62 -1.47
N LEU A 149 20.31 -22.58 -0.19
CA LEU A 149 21.53 -21.91 0.26
C LEU A 149 22.46 -22.92 0.91
N GLY A 150 23.57 -23.21 0.24
CA GLY A 150 24.50 -24.27 0.67
C GLY A 150 23.79 -25.63 0.66
N LYS A 151 23.76 -26.31 1.81
CA LYS A 151 23.09 -27.61 1.97
C LYS A 151 21.60 -27.52 2.36
N GLY A 152 21.08 -26.33 2.68
CA GLY A 152 19.73 -26.17 3.22
C GLY A 152 18.83 -25.30 2.36
N HIS A 153 17.52 -25.46 2.52
CA HIS A 153 16.51 -24.60 1.91
C HIS A 153 16.02 -23.55 2.91
N ARG A 154 15.85 -22.31 2.45
CA ARG A 154 15.34 -21.21 3.29
C ARG A 154 14.34 -20.36 2.52
N TRP A 155 13.28 -19.95 3.21
CA TRP A 155 12.31 -18.99 2.72
C TRP A 155 12.89 -17.58 2.77
N ILE A 156 13.24 -17.06 1.60
CA ILE A 156 13.84 -15.74 1.41
C ILE A 156 13.31 -15.08 0.14
N LEU A 157 13.67 -13.82 -0.07
CA LEU A 157 13.44 -13.16 -1.36
C LEU A 157 14.38 -13.74 -2.43
N PRO A 158 13.96 -13.81 -3.70
CA PRO A 158 14.84 -14.24 -4.79
C PRO A 158 16.12 -13.43 -4.80
N GLN A 159 17.27 -14.09 -4.65
CA GLN A 159 18.56 -13.41 -4.54
C GLN A 159 19.69 -14.16 -5.24
N ALA A 160 20.68 -13.41 -5.72
CA ALA A 160 21.88 -13.96 -6.35
C ALA A 160 23.14 -13.18 -5.94
N VAL A 161 24.28 -13.86 -5.94
CA VAL A 161 25.59 -13.24 -5.71
C VAL A 161 25.93 -12.37 -6.92
N ARG A 162 26.48 -11.18 -6.67
CA ARG A 162 26.89 -10.24 -7.71
C ARG A 162 28.07 -10.80 -8.51
N ALA A 163 27.95 -10.77 -9.84
CA ALA A 163 29.06 -11.06 -10.73
C ALA A 163 29.94 -9.82 -10.95
N ARG A 164 31.20 -10.03 -11.35
CA ARG A 164 32.10 -8.92 -11.70
C ARG A 164 31.60 -8.23 -12.98
N GLY A 165 31.60 -6.91 -12.99
CA GLY A 165 31.14 -6.10 -14.14
C GLY A 165 29.64 -5.75 -14.14
N GLU A 166 28.83 -6.35 -13.26
CA GLU A 166 27.41 -6.03 -13.13
C GLU A 166 27.16 -4.95 -12.04
N THR A 167 26.09 -4.18 -12.22
CA THR A 167 25.51 -3.33 -11.17
C THR A 167 24.67 -4.17 -10.20
N MET A 168 24.47 -3.68 -8.97
CA MET A 168 23.64 -4.39 -7.98
C MET A 168 22.19 -4.58 -8.44
N ARG A 169 21.65 -3.62 -9.21
CA ARG A 169 20.31 -3.74 -9.80
C ARG A 169 20.26 -4.84 -10.86
N GLN A 170 21.24 -4.88 -11.76
CA GLN A 170 21.34 -5.95 -12.77
C GLN A 170 21.49 -7.33 -12.11
N THR A 171 22.23 -7.42 -11.00
CA THR A 171 22.29 -8.65 -10.19
C THR A 171 20.92 -9.05 -9.67
N ALA A 172 20.09 -8.10 -9.24
CA ALA A 172 18.73 -8.36 -8.78
C ALA A 172 17.81 -8.79 -9.94
N GLU A 173 17.87 -8.12 -11.09
CA GLU A 173 17.17 -8.52 -12.33
C GLU A 173 17.55 -9.96 -12.74
N ARG A 174 18.85 -10.27 -12.74
CA ARG A 174 19.36 -11.62 -12.99
C ARG A 174 18.89 -12.61 -11.94
N ALA A 175 18.87 -12.24 -10.65
CA ALA A 175 18.37 -13.11 -9.59
C ALA A 175 16.90 -13.51 -9.82
N LEU A 176 16.07 -12.58 -10.31
CA LEU A 176 14.68 -12.88 -10.64
C LEU A 176 14.61 -13.93 -11.76
N THR A 177 15.31 -13.71 -12.87
CA THR A 177 15.29 -14.64 -14.00
C THR A 177 15.92 -16.00 -13.66
N GLU A 178 16.98 -16.01 -12.85
CA GLU A 178 17.68 -17.22 -12.45
C GLU A 178 16.91 -18.08 -11.45
N VAL A 179 16.18 -17.47 -10.53
CA VAL A 179 15.46 -18.20 -9.48
C VAL A 179 14.03 -18.51 -9.92
N CYS A 180 13.36 -17.55 -10.54
CA CYS A 180 11.94 -17.63 -10.90
C CYS A 180 11.70 -18.01 -12.37
N GLY A 181 12.74 -17.96 -13.21
CA GLY A 181 12.62 -18.19 -14.65
C GLY A 181 12.23 -16.94 -15.44
N PRO A 182 12.27 -17.01 -16.78
CA PRO A 182 11.98 -15.88 -17.67
C PRO A 182 10.48 -15.57 -17.80
N THR A 183 9.60 -16.41 -17.27
CA THR A 183 8.14 -16.24 -17.36
C THR A 183 7.61 -15.09 -16.51
N LEU A 184 8.40 -14.64 -15.53
CA LEU A 184 8.01 -13.62 -14.57
C LEU A 184 8.63 -12.28 -14.92
N GLU A 185 7.79 -11.31 -15.27
CA GLU A 185 8.23 -9.96 -15.62
C GLU A 185 8.04 -9.00 -14.45
N GLY A 186 9.16 -8.52 -13.90
CA GLY A 186 9.20 -7.52 -12.83
C GLY A 186 9.67 -6.15 -13.33
N PHE A 187 8.94 -5.09 -12.99
CA PHE A 187 9.35 -3.71 -13.20
C PHE A 187 10.10 -3.17 -11.96
N PHE A 188 11.39 -2.91 -12.09
CA PHE A 188 12.25 -2.46 -10.99
C PHE A 188 12.09 -0.96 -10.68
N LEU A 189 11.98 -0.64 -9.40
CA LEU A 189 11.78 0.72 -8.91
C LEU A 189 13.12 1.38 -8.55
N GLY A 190 13.69 2.10 -9.51
CA GLY A 190 14.92 2.84 -9.34
C GLY A 190 16.18 1.97 -9.24
N ASN A 191 17.33 2.62 -9.06
CA ASN A 191 18.64 1.97 -9.03
C ASN A 191 19.24 1.84 -7.63
N ALA A 192 18.61 2.44 -6.62
CA ALA A 192 19.08 2.40 -5.24
C ALA A 192 18.43 1.23 -4.49
N PRO A 193 19.17 0.52 -3.62
CA PRO A 193 18.59 -0.51 -2.78
C PRO A 193 17.67 0.12 -1.73
N SER A 194 16.53 -0.51 -1.47
CA SER A 194 15.54 -0.05 -0.48
C SER A 194 15.84 -0.54 0.93
N GLY A 195 16.66 -1.58 1.07
CA GLY A 195 17.09 -2.09 2.37
C GLY A 195 18.36 -2.93 2.25
N CYS A 196 18.97 -3.22 3.40
CA CYS A 196 20.12 -4.11 3.47
C CYS A 196 20.00 -5.09 4.64
N TYR A 197 20.58 -6.27 4.46
CA TYR A 197 20.68 -7.29 5.50
C TYR A 197 22.04 -7.96 5.43
N SER A 198 22.75 -7.98 6.55
CA SER A 198 24.07 -8.62 6.66
C SER A 198 24.01 -9.83 7.57
N TYR A 199 24.65 -10.92 7.16
CA TYR A 199 24.81 -12.11 8.00
C TYR A 199 26.17 -12.78 7.75
N ASN A 200 26.68 -13.44 8.79
CA ASN A 200 27.93 -14.18 8.72
C ASN A 200 27.66 -15.60 8.22
N TYR A 201 28.58 -16.14 7.43
CA TYR A 201 28.51 -17.54 7.04
C TYR A 201 28.90 -18.45 8.21
N PRO A 202 28.29 -19.64 8.34
CA PRO A 202 28.79 -20.67 9.24
C PRO A 202 30.25 -21.00 8.90
N PRO A 203 31.07 -21.44 9.89
CA PRO A 203 32.51 -21.65 9.70
C PRO A 203 32.84 -22.60 8.53
N GLU A 204 31.95 -23.57 8.24
CA GLU A 204 32.08 -24.50 7.11
C GLU A 204 32.11 -23.83 5.72
N TYR A 205 31.48 -22.66 5.59
CA TYR A 205 31.33 -21.93 4.33
C TYR A 205 32.18 -20.67 4.26
N GLN A 206 32.94 -20.35 5.32
CA GLN A 206 33.93 -19.28 5.31
C GLN A 206 35.17 -19.72 4.53
N LYS A 207 35.06 -19.72 3.20
CA LYS A 207 36.16 -20.04 2.28
C LYS A 207 36.68 -18.75 1.65
N ASN A 208 37.97 -18.72 1.32
CA ASN A 208 38.61 -17.62 0.58
C ASN A 208 38.59 -16.24 1.27
N GLY A 209 38.54 -16.20 2.61
CA GLY A 209 38.53 -14.95 3.37
C GLY A 209 37.18 -14.21 3.40
N VAL A 210 36.11 -14.83 2.89
CA VAL A 210 34.75 -14.30 2.97
C VAL A 210 34.11 -14.70 4.30
N GLN A 211 33.80 -13.70 5.12
CA GLN A 211 33.19 -13.83 6.45
C GLN A 211 31.66 -13.95 6.40
N GLY A 212 31.02 -13.36 5.38
CA GLY A 212 29.57 -13.32 5.28
C GLY A 212 29.05 -12.70 4.00
N ALA A 213 27.74 -12.44 3.97
CA ALA A 213 27.07 -11.76 2.86
C ALA A 213 26.37 -10.48 3.31
N LYS A 214 26.39 -9.49 2.43
CA LYS A 214 25.57 -8.28 2.49
C LYS A 214 24.54 -8.34 1.36
N VAL A 215 23.29 -8.56 1.74
CA VAL A 215 22.14 -8.61 0.85
C VAL A 215 21.57 -7.20 0.72
N PHE A 216 21.39 -6.75 -0.52
CA PHE A 216 20.75 -5.49 -0.85
C PHE A 216 19.42 -5.78 -1.55
N PHE A 217 18.34 -5.22 -1.00
CA PHE A 217 16.99 -5.44 -1.51
C PHE A 217 16.60 -4.36 -2.52
N PHE A 218 16.12 -4.77 -3.68
CA PHE A 218 15.56 -3.92 -4.71
C PHE A 218 14.07 -4.17 -4.84
N LYS A 219 13.27 -3.10 -4.82
CA LYS A 219 11.83 -3.21 -5.02
C LYS A 219 11.52 -3.38 -6.49
N ALA A 220 10.64 -4.33 -6.79
CA ALA A 220 10.10 -4.54 -8.12
C ALA A 220 8.58 -4.73 -8.04
N GLN A 221 7.87 -4.38 -9.11
CA GLN A 221 6.44 -4.61 -9.25
C GLN A 221 6.20 -5.72 -10.25
N LEU A 222 5.33 -6.67 -9.91
CA LEU A 222 4.88 -7.68 -10.86
C LEU A 222 4.10 -7.00 -11.97
N ARG A 223 4.57 -7.13 -13.22
CA ARG A 223 3.85 -6.62 -14.40
C ARG A 223 2.99 -7.72 -14.99
N ASN A 224 3.63 -8.82 -15.40
CA ASN A 224 3.00 -9.96 -16.02
C ASN A 224 3.74 -11.25 -15.62
N GLY A 225 3.07 -12.39 -15.80
CA GLY A 225 3.65 -13.70 -15.56
C GLY A 225 2.99 -14.46 -14.42
N ALA A 226 2.92 -15.77 -14.58
CA ALA A 226 2.51 -16.70 -13.55
C ALA A 226 3.66 -17.66 -13.27
N LEU A 227 3.91 -17.89 -11.99
CA LEU A 227 4.87 -18.88 -11.53
C LEU A 227 4.18 -20.23 -11.36
N SER A 228 4.86 -21.29 -11.79
CA SER A 228 4.46 -22.67 -11.51
C SER A 228 5.57 -23.38 -10.77
N VAL A 229 5.20 -24.25 -9.82
CA VAL A 229 6.15 -25.06 -9.05
C VAL A 229 6.98 -25.96 -9.98
N GLY A 230 6.36 -26.43 -11.06
CA GLY A 230 7.03 -27.25 -12.07
C GLY A 230 8.19 -26.52 -12.76
N ASP A 231 8.07 -25.21 -12.97
CA ASP A 231 9.11 -24.43 -13.63
C ASP A 231 10.26 -24.11 -12.68
N LEU A 232 9.98 -23.82 -11.40
CA LEU A 232 11.01 -23.62 -10.39
C LEU A 232 11.87 -24.86 -10.18
N LYS A 233 11.25 -26.05 -10.11
CA LYS A 233 11.97 -27.31 -9.94
C LYS A 233 12.91 -27.63 -11.10
N LYS A 234 12.59 -27.20 -12.32
CA LYS A 234 13.49 -27.34 -13.49
C LYS A 234 14.77 -26.52 -13.33
N LEU A 235 14.69 -25.37 -12.66
CA LEU A 235 15.83 -24.47 -12.45
C LEU A 235 16.71 -24.88 -11.25
N THR A 236 16.26 -25.85 -10.45
CA THR A 236 16.94 -26.45 -9.27
C THR A 236 17.42 -25.50 -8.16
N LYS A 237 17.26 -24.18 -8.33
CA LYS A 237 17.64 -23.17 -7.34
C LYS A 237 16.59 -22.95 -6.25
N ALA A 238 15.33 -23.24 -6.52
CA ALA A 238 14.22 -23.11 -5.58
C ALA A 238 13.23 -24.26 -5.71
N ASP A 239 12.76 -24.75 -4.56
CA ASP A 239 11.85 -25.91 -4.48
C ASP A 239 10.37 -25.51 -4.54
N ASP A 240 10.04 -24.39 -3.89
CA ASP A 240 8.68 -23.91 -3.72
C ASP A 240 8.66 -22.38 -3.63
N PHE A 241 7.48 -21.80 -3.78
CA PHE A 241 7.25 -20.37 -3.68
C PHE A 241 5.90 -20.07 -3.05
N ALA A 242 5.78 -18.87 -2.51
CA ALA A 242 4.54 -18.37 -1.95
C ALA A 242 4.45 -16.86 -2.19
N TRP A 243 3.26 -16.40 -2.53
CA TRP A 243 2.88 -15.00 -2.48
C TRP A 243 2.32 -14.73 -1.09
N LEU A 244 2.99 -13.90 -0.28
CA LEU A 244 2.64 -13.69 1.13
C LEU A 244 2.18 -12.26 1.39
N THR A 245 1.23 -12.10 2.32
CA THR A 245 0.83 -10.80 2.87
C THR A 245 1.82 -10.33 3.94
N TYR A 246 1.76 -9.05 4.32
CA TYR A 246 2.64 -8.47 5.34
C TYR A 246 2.62 -9.25 6.67
N LYS A 247 1.43 -9.71 7.11
CA LYS A 247 1.23 -10.46 8.36
C LYS A 247 1.85 -11.87 8.25
N GLU A 248 1.66 -12.53 7.11
CA GLU A 248 2.13 -13.90 6.88
C GLU A 248 3.65 -14.02 6.71
N LEU A 249 4.35 -12.95 6.28
CA LEU A 249 5.82 -12.94 6.16
C LEU A 249 6.51 -13.39 7.44
N SER A 250 5.97 -13.00 8.60
CA SER A 250 6.51 -13.35 9.91
C SER A 250 6.49 -14.85 10.22
N SER A 251 5.56 -15.61 9.59
CA SER A 251 5.40 -17.05 9.83
C SER A 251 6.40 -17.92 9.07
N LYS A 252 6.87 -17.46 7.90
CA LYS A 252 7.75 -18.25 7.00
C LYS A 252 9.22 -17.85 7.08
N MET A 253 9.50 -16.56 7.23
CA MET A 253 10.87 -16.04 7.24
C MET A 253 11.49 -16.05 8.64
N LEU A 254 12.81 -16.14 8.70
CA LEU A 254 13.56 -15.96 9.95
C LEU A 254 13.27 -14.58 10.56
N PRO A 255 13.07 -14.46 11.89
CA PRO A 255 12.62 -13.21 12.52
C PRO A 255 13.51 -12.00 12.22
N ARG A 256 14.84 -12.16 12.20
CA ARG A 256 15.78 -11.07 11.88
C ARG A 256 15.71 -10.63 10.42
N TYR A 257 15.54 -11.58 9.51
CA TYR A 257 15.41 -11.30 8.08
C TYR A 257 14.07 -10.65 7.79
N CYS A 258 12.99 -11.17 8.39
CA CYS A 258 11.65 -10.62 8.28
C CYS A 258 11.60 -9.15 8.71
N LYS A 259 12.23 -8.79 9.85
CA LYS A 259 12.34 -7.38 10.29
C LYS A 259 13.04 -6.49 9.26
N ALA A 260 14.11 -6.98 8.62
CA ALA A 260 14.84 -6.22 7.60
C ALA A 260 14.02 -6.07 6.31
N VAL A 261 13.17 -7.04 5.98
CA VAL A 261 12.24 -6.95 4.85
C VAL A 261 11.08 -6.00 5.17
N GLN A 262 10.48 -6.13 6.35
CA GLN A 262 9.37 -5.30 6.79
C GLN A 262 9.73 -3.81 6.91
N SER A 263 10.99 -3.45 7.14
CA SER A 263 11.40 -2.06 7.32
C SER A 263 11.25 -1.18 6.07
N PHE A 264 11.28 -1.76 4.87
CA PHE A 264 11.14 -1.02 3.60
C PHE A 264 9.84 -1.34 2.85
N LEU A 265 9.05 -2.29 3.36
CA LEU A 265 7.70 -2.54 2.87
C LEU A 265 6.76 -1.50 3.48
N MET A 266 5.81 -1.01 2.68
CA MET A 266 4.76 -0.17 3.25
C MET A 266 3.81 -1.06 4.03
N VAL A 267 3.70 -0.77 5.33
CA VAL A 267 2.80 -1.52 6.20
C VAL A 267 1.37 -1.09 5.88
N PRO A 268 0.46 -2.03 5.53
CA PRO A 268 -0.97 -1.77 5.64
C PRO A 268 -1.29 -1.77 7.13
N ASN A 269 -0.89 -0.70 7.83
CA ASN A 269 -1.30 -0.52 9.22
C ASN A 269 -2.78 -0.18 9.17
N GLU A 270 -3.62 -1.15 9.51
CA GLU A 270 -4.83 -0.88 10.25
C GLU A 270 -4.36 -0.18 11.54
N THR A 271 -4.13 1.13 11.53
CA THR A 271 -4.09 1.86 12.80
C THR A 271 -5.43 1.58 13.44
N PRO A 272 -5.49 0.90 14.60
CA PRO A 272 -6.76 0.61 15.22
C PRO A 272 -7.42 1.96 15.43
N TYR A 273 -8.51 2.22 14.71
CA TYR A 273 -9.20 3.51 14.76
C TYR A 273 -9.58 3.86 16.21
N GLN A 274 -9.77 2.85 17.06
CA GLN A 274 -9.91 2.98 18.51
C GLN A 274 -8.75 3.74 19.14
N GLN A 275 -7.49 3.47 18.78
CA GLN A 275 -6.34 4.23 19.30
C GLN A 275 -6.37 5.70 18.86
N LEU A 276 -6.84 5.98 17.63
CA LEU A 276 -7.00 7.35 17.15
C LEU A 276 -8.17 8.06 17.83
N LEU A 277 -9.29 7.37 18.04
CA LEU A 277 -10.44 7.86 18.79
C LEU A 277 -10.10 8.09 20.26
N ASP A 278 -9.43 7.16 20.92
CA ASP A 278 -8.98 7.30 22.30
C ASP A 278 -7.99 8.46 22.44
N ARG A 279 -7.08 8.63 21.47
CA ARG A 279 -6.19 9.80 21.41
C ARG A 279 -6.98 11.11 21.19
N ALA A 280 -7.98 11.11 20.32
CA ALA A 280 -8.81 12.28 20.07
C ALA A 280 -9.65 12.64 21.31
N LEU A 281 -10.32 11.65 21.92
CA LEU A 281 -11.14 11.79 23.11
C LEU A 281 -10.30 12.23 24.31
N SER A 282 -9.13 11.64 24.53
CA SER A 282 -8.20 12.07 25.59
C SER A 282 -7.68 13.51 25.37
N SER A 283 -7.50 13.94 24.12
CA SER A 283 -7.16 15.33 23.83
C SER A 283 -8.32 16.31 24.08
N ILE A 284 -9.57 15.85 23.92
CA ILE A 284 -10.77 16.64 24.20
C ILE A 284 -11.02 16.74 25.71
N THR A 285 -10.86 15.65 26.46
CA THR A 285 -10.98 15.66 27.93
C THR A 285 -9.91 16.54 28.56
N TRP A 286 -8.67 16.49 28.07
CA TRP A 286 -7.59 17.37 28.51
C TRP A 286 -7.91 18.86 28.27
N ARG A 287 -8.43 19.20 27.08
CA ARG A 287 -8.88 20.57 26.79
C ARG A 287 -10.05 21.02 27.66
N LYS A 288 -10.99 20.12 27.97
CA LYS A 288 -12.11 20.40 28.89
C LYS A 288 -11.62 20.59 30.33
N SER A 289 -10.63 19.82 30.80
CA SER A 289 -10.06 20.00 32.14
C SER A 289 -9.23 21.28 32.31
N GLY A 290 -8.74 21.87 31.22
CA GLY A 290 -8.02 23.15 31.24
C GLY A 290 -8.93 24.38 31.15
N ILE A 291 -10.21 24.21 30.82
CA ILE A 291 -11.15 25.32 30.58
C ILE A 291 -12.38 25.08 31.46
N THR A 292 -12.44 25.80 32.58
CA THR A 292 -13.48 25.88 33.63
C THR A 292 -13.38 24.93 34.83
N PRO A 293 -13.26 25.47 36.07
CA PRO A 293 -13.71 24.74 37.26
C PRO A 293 -15.24 24.66 37.23
N GLU A 294 -15.80 23.49 37.51
CA GLU A 294 -17.24 23.30 37.62
C GLU A 294 -17.80 24.26 38.68
N ILE A 295 -18.71 25.16 38.29
CA ILE A 295 -19.47 25.97 39.23
C ILE A 295 -20.40 25.01 40.00
N PRO A 296 -20.32 24.93 41.34
CA PRO A 296 -21.20 24.06 42.11
C PRO A 296 -22.65 24.47 41.88
N ARG A 297 -23.50 23.54 41.43
CA ARG A 297 -24.95 23.75 41.49
C ARG A 297 -25.36 23.72 42.95
N GLU A 298 -25.57 24.89 43.54
CA GLU A 298 -26.21 25.00 44.85
C GLU A 298 -27.57 24.30 44.81
N ASN A 299 -27.71 23.26 45.63
CA ASN A 299 -28.99 22.65 45.93
C ASN A 299 -29.89 23.71 46.57
N LYS A 300 -30.92 24.17 45.84
CA LYS A 300 -32.02 24.93 46.45
C LYS A 300 -32.71 24.02 47.46
N ALA A 301 -32.43 24.25 48.73
CA ALA A 301 -33.18 23.71 49.85
C ALA A 301 -34.66 24.05 49.67
N ALA A 302 -35.51 23.02 49.74
CA ALA A 302 -36.94 23.17 49.87
C ALA A 302 -37.23 23.95 51.17
N VAL A 303 -37.78 25.16 51.04
CA VAL A 303 -38.37 25.88 52.17
C VAL A 303 -39.77 25.31 52.34
N GLU A 304 -39.95 24.51 53.41
CA GLU A 304 -41.25 24.24 53.99
C GLU A 304 -41.90 25.56 54.41
N VAL A 305 -43.09 25.85 53.89
CA VAL A 305 -44.01 26.84 54.49
C VAL A 305 -45.28 26.09 54.87
N GLY A 306 -45.36 25.74 56.15
CA GLY A 306 -46.57 25.26 56.79
C GLY A 306 -47.43 26.41 57.30
N LYS A 307 -48.74 26.30 57.00
CA LYS A 307 -49.91 26.73 57.76
C LYS A 307 -50.09 28.21 58.13
N SER A 308 -51.14 28.79 57.57
CA SER A 308 -52.31 29.24 58.34
C SER A 308 -53.57 28.93 57.57
#